data_AF-A0AAU3V0Z0-F1
#
_entry.id   AF-A0AAU3V0Z0-F1
#
_cell.length_a   1.000
_cell.length_b   1.000
_cell.length_c   1.000
_cell.angle_alpha   90.00
_cell.angle_beta   90.00
_cell.angle_gamma   90.00
#
_symmetry.space_group_name_H-M   'P 1'
#
loop_
_entity.id
_entity.type
_entity.pdbx_description
1 polymer ?
#
loop_
_entity_poly.entity_id
_entity_poly.type
_entity_poly.pdbx_seq_one_letter_code
_entity_poly.pdbx_strand_id
1 'polypeptide(L)'
;MSDYLEAEPDDFRRIAGQHDAQAANLRKWGEIPQTWLDDFPSMYGTIADQMHAALVSYTSKRHDDAEHQAVLHEQTRDQLLRAANELEGTDQTGGHQIASSGNHGFDISPGLSNGNPAAHPAIFDDLGRSPTASRENAPVRPAPPVVPSTPGPADFSDPTMAGQVGPTHTDETVIAPVFGGQMGDLSTAGTTPKPGTTTTGPTAANSPTNTNTIADGTIVTAYGVPTTMSPGPHRAPDAGNTYRRGLLPALPTGPFVAATHADKARQSLPPLRVGEHADDDLALARTLLAATLEAAGDSSPDVDWATAVCRTDNGPIVLLTSAEGRGWLPAGVYLPSEVIIPWRWDHILSKTDRTAISALEGTPDPARILVEFGIRVPHEHGLRISAIASSNVISERLLDALDSDVALASRVSAAGAQADFRSPGVGLADRLALAGSEQALHQALTVPEKDIRTALNVLLGSAEALMHAPAITSHNQHLLESKSIHTRFFSRRLDELRRLVTATGNERQMLRDALYTHSQIAEHPSLSTIASDDRSPRNDIDPISNADSTGSRVDDETATTERTS
;
A
#
# COMPACT_ATOMS: atom_id res chain seq x y z
N MET A 1 3.09 -28.69 -13.86
CA MET A 1 1.83 -28.61 -14.61
C MET A 1 1.29 -27.21 -14.40
N SER A 2 0.68 -26.61 -15.41
CA SER A 2 -0.01 -25.33 -15.22
C SER A 2 -1.38 -25.61 -14.61
N ASP A 3 -1.76 -24.84 -13.59
CA ASP A 3 -3.18 -24.72 -13.23
C ASP A 3 -3.86 -24.01 -14.39
N TYR A 4 -4.54 -24.77 -15.25
CA TYR A 4 -5.44 -24.20 -16.24
C TYR A 4 -6.62 -23.61 -15.46
N LEU A 5 -6.66 -22.29 -15.39
CA LEU A 5 -7.82 -21.56 -14.87
C LEU A 5 -9.06 -22.02 -15.64
N GLU A 6 -10.01 -22.64 -14.93
CA GLU A 6 -11.34 -23.02 -15.45
C GLU A 6 -12.18 -21.75 -15.65
N ALA A 7 -11.77 -20.94 -16.64
CA ALA A 7 -12.41 -19.68 -16.99
C ALA A 7 -13.42 -19.91 -18.11
N GLU A 8 -14.70 -19.96 -17.76
CA GLU A 8 -15.80 -20.16 -18.71
C GLU A 8 -15.90 -18.98 -19.70
N PRO A 9 -16.27 -19.21 -20.98
CA PRO A 9 -16.44 -18.15 -21.99
C PRO A 9 -17.40 -17.02 -21.56
N ASP A 10 -18.43 -17.34 -20.78
CA ASP A 10 -19.38 -16.35 -20.27
C ASP A 10 -18.79 -15.44 -19.17
N ASP A 11 -17.75 -15.87 -18.46
CA ASP A 11 -17.05 -15.05 -17.48
C ASP A 11 -16.21 -13.97 -18.16
N PHE A 12 -15.57 -14.30 -19.29
CA PHE A 12 -14.92 -13.31 -20.16
C PHE A 12 -15.92 -12.28 -20.72
N ARG A 13 -17.13 -12.72 -21.13
CA ARG A 13 -18.21 -11.82 -21.58
C ARG A 13 -18.72 -10.91 -20.47
N ARG A 14 -18.90 -11.46 -19.27
CA ARG A 14 -19.31 -10.72 -18.06
C ARG A 14 -18.29 -9.63 -17.71
N ILE A 15 -17.00 -9.93 -17.76
CA ILE A 15 -15.92 -8.96 -17.52
C ILE A 15 -15.85 -7.93 -18.67
N ALA A 16 -16.03 -8.34 -19.93
CA ALA A 16 -16.08 -7.42 -21.06
C ALA A 16 -17.21 -6.37 -20.90
N GLY A 17 -18.39 -6.77 -20.44
CA GLY A 17 -19.49 -5.85 -20.12
C GLY A 17 -19.17 -4.87 -18.96
N GLN A 18 -18.29 -5.24 -18.03
CA GLN A 18 -17.81 -4.34 -16.99
C GLN A 18 -16.86 -3.27 -17.57
N HIS A 19 -15.97 -3.65 -18.50
CA HIS A 19 -15.12 -2.69 -19.22
C HIS A 19 -15.93 -1.73 -20.11
N ASP A 20 -16.98 -2.23 -20.78
CA ASP A 20 -17.89 -1.40 -21.58
C ASP A 20 -18.59 -0.32 -20.74
N ALA A 21 -19.14 -0.72 -19.59
CA ALA A 21 -19.73 0.21 -18.63
C ALA A 21 -18.71 1.20 -18.04
N GLN A 22 -17.45 0.80 -17.85
CA GLN A 22 -16.37 1.71 -17.42
C GLN A 22 -16.04 2.75 -18.50
N ALA A 23 -15.91 2.34 -19.77
CA ALA A 23 -15.68 3.26 -20.89
C ALA A 23 -16.80 4.31 -21.01
N ALA A 24 -18.06 3.90 -20.91
CA ALA A 24 -19.21 4.81 -20.94
C ALA A 24 -19.20 5.81 -19.76
N ASN A 25 -18.85 5.35 -18.55
CA ASN A 25 -18.73 6.23 -17.38
C ASN A 25 -17.55 7.21 -17.49
N LEU A 26 -16.41 6.79 -18.06
CA LEU A 26 -15.26 7.65 -18.31
C LEU A 26 -15.60 8.78 -19.28
N ARG A 27 -16.23 8.47 -20.42
CA ARG A 27 -16.69 9.49 -21.38
C ARG A 27 -17.63 10.50 -20.73
N LYS A 28 -18.61 10.02 -19.95
CA LYS A 28 -19.54 10.86 -19.20
C LYS A 28 -18.86 11.75 -18.16
N TRP A 29 -17.81 11.26 -17.50
CA TRP A 29 -17.00 12.05 -16.56
C TRP A 29 -16.07 13.04 -17.27
N GLY A 30 -15.72 12.78 -18.53
CA GLY A 30 -15.01 13.67 -19.44
C GLY A 30 -15.89 14.66 -20.20
N GLU A 31 -17.21 14.67 -20.03
CA GLU A 31 -18.10 15.62 -20.71
C GLU A 31 -17.71 17.08 -20.39
N ILE A 32 -17.38 17.86 -21.43
CA ILE A 32 -17.04 19.28 -21.27
C ILE A 32 -18.33 20.06 -20.95
N PRO A 33 -18.39 20.83 -19.84
CA PRO A 33 -19.59 21.54 -19.41
C PRO A 33 -19.78 22.84 -20.21
N GLN A 34 -20.02 22.71 -21.52
CA GLN A 34 -20.01 23.82 -22.48
C GLN A 34 -20.94 24.97 -22.07
N THR A 35 -22.18 24.70 -21.66
CA THR A 35 -23.13 25.74 -21.23
C THR A 35 -22.59 26.58 -20.06
N TRP A 36 -21.91 25.96 -19.10
CA TRP A 36 -21.29 26.68 -17.98
C TRP A 36 -20.06 27.48 -18.43
N LEU A 37 -19.27 26.96 -19.38
CA LEU A 37 -18.14 27.69 -19.97
C LEU A 37 -18.61 28.87 -20.85
N ASP A 38 -19.71 28.73 -21.57
CA ASP A 38 -20.31 29.79 -22.40
C ASP A 38 -20.92 30.91 -21.53
N ASP A 39 -21.61 30.56 -20.44
CA ASP A 39 -22.17 31.53 -19.49
C ASP A 39 -21.10 32.24 -18.64
N PHE A 40 -19.92 31.63 -18.46
CA PHE A 40 -18.88 32.10 -17.52
C PHE A 40 -18.43 33.56 -17.71
N PRO A 41 -18.13 34.06 -18.93
CA PRO A 41 -17.76 35.46 -19.13
C PRO A 41 -18.90 36.43 -18.80
N SER A 42 -20.16 36.01 -18.90
CA SER A 42 -21.32 36.83 -18.52
C SER A 42 -21.48 36.96 -17.01
N MET A 43 -21.12 35.91 -16.25
CA MET A 43 -21.20 35.88 -14.79
C MET A 43 -20.05 36.64 -14.10
N TYR A 44 -18.85 36.62 -14.66
CA TYR A 44 -17.64 37.15 -14.02
C TYR A 44 -17.00 38.36 -14.74
N GLY A 45 -17.43 38.67 -15.97
CA GLY A 45 -16.93 39.80 -16.76
C GLY A 45 -15.51 39.62 -17.30
N THR A 46 -15.06 40.58 -18.11
CA THR A 46 -13.81 40.49 -18.89
C THR A 46 -12.52 40.48 -18.06
N ILE A 47 -12.60 40.67 -16.74
CA ILE A 47 -11.45 40.48 -15.84
C ILE A 47 -11.13 38.97 -15.70
N ALA A 48 -12.12 38.10 -15.93
CA ALA A 48 -11.98 36.66 -15.80
C ALA A 48 -11.50 35.94 -17.09
N ASP A 49 -11.26 36.64 -18.20
CA ASP A 49 -10.92 36.03 -19.50
C ASP A 49 -9.71 35.07 -19.44
N GLN A 50 -8.68 35.39 -18.64
CA GLN A 50 -7.53 34.52 -18.44
C GLN A 50 -7.88 33.23 -17.66
N MET A 51 -8.80 33.34 -16.69
CA MET A 51 -9.30 32.21 -15.91
C MET A 51 -10.24 31.34 -16.75
N HIS A 52 -11.05 31.95 -17.62
CA HIS A 52 -11.88 31.26 -18.60
C HIS A 52 -11.04 30.42 -19.57
N ALA A 53 -10.01 31.03 -20.19
CA ALA A 53 -9.10 30.32 -21.08
C ALA A 53 -8.39 29.14 -20.39
N ALA A 54 -7.99 29.30 -19.12
CA ALA A 54 -7.41 28.23 -18.32
C ALA A 54 -8.42 27.10 -18.02
N LEU A 55 -9.67 27.43 -17.71
CA LEU A 55 -10.75 26.47 -17.48
C LEU A 55 -11.13 25.69 -18.75
N VAL A 56 -11.18 26.35 -19.90
CA VAL A 56 -11.36 25.70 -21.20
C VAL A 56 -10.20 24.73 -21.45
N SER A 57 -8.94 25.19 -21.33
CA SER A 57 -7.77 24.31 -21.54
C SER A 57 -7.72 23.11 -20.57
N TYR A 58 -8.15 23.30 -19.32
CA TYR A 58 -8.20 22.23 -18.32
C TYR A 58 -9.32 21.21 -18.64
N THR A 59 -10.51 21.68 -19.00
CA THR A 59 -11.66 20.80 -19.32
C THR A 59 -11.44 20.04 -20.62
N SER A 60 -10.86 20.67 -21.66
CA SER A 60 -10.44 19.96 -22.88
C SER A 60 -9.41 18.87 -22.58
N LYS A 61 -8.33 19.18 -21.83
CA LYS A 61 -7.33 18.15 -21.50
C LYS A 61 -7.95 16.97 -20.74
N ARG A 62 -8.82 17.24 -19.76
CA ARG A 62 -9.55 16.20 -19.02
C ARG A 62 -10.46 15.35 -19.93
N HIS A 63 -11.07 15.95 -20.95
CA HIS A 63 -11.84 15.22 -21.96
C HIS A 63 -10.95 14.27 -22.77
N ASP A 64 -9.81 14.77 -23.27
CA ASP A 64 -8.85 13.98 -24.04
C ASP A 64 -8.28 12.80 -23.22
N ASP A 65 -7.89 13.06 -21.97
CA ASP A 65 -7.40 12.05 -21.03
C ASP A 65 -8.48 10.97 -20.74
N ALA A 66 -9.75 11.36 -20.60
CA ALA A 66 -10.87 10.46 -20.32
C ALA A 66 -11.28 9.62 -21.56
N GLU A 67 -11.29 10.21 -22.76
CA GLU A 67 -11.55 9.50 -24.01
C GLU A 67 -10.45 8.47 -24.31
N HIS A 68 -9.18 8.84 -24.11
CA HIS A 68 -8.06 7.90 -24.21
C HIS A 68 -8.20 6.72 -23.24
N GLN A 69 -8.62 6.95 -21.99
CA GLN A 69 -8.91 5.85 -21.07
C GLN A 69 -10.11 5.00 -21.53
N ALA A 70 -11.20 5.61 -21.98
CA ALA A 70 -12.36 4.87 -22.49
C ALA A 70 -11.99 3.92 -23.64
N VAL A 71 -11.19 4.39 -24.59
CA VAL A 71 -10.66 3.58 -25.71
C VAL A 71 -9.82 2.39 -25.21
N LEU A 72 -9.05 2.53 -24.13
CA LEU A 72 -8.31 1.40 -23.54
C LEU A 72 -9.25 0.35 -22.92
N HIS A 73 -10.33 0.76 -22.24
CA HIS A 73 -11.33 -0.18 -21.73
C HIS A 73 -12.06 -0.91 -22.87
N GLU A 74 -12.37 -0.22 -23.97
CA GLU A 74 -12.96 -0.84 -25.18
C GLU A 74 -12.00 -1.84 -25.84
N GLN A 75 -10.70 -1.52 -25.93
CA GLN A 75 -9.70 -2.47 -26.42
C GLN A 75 -9.58 -3.71 -25.52
N THR A 76 -9.74 -3.58 -24.20
CA THR A 76 -9.78 -4.72 -23.28
C THR A 76 -11.07 -5.54 -23.43
N ARG A 77 -12.24 -4.90 -23.52
CA ARG A 77 -13.53 -5.53 -23.86
C ARG A 77 -13.41 -6.38 -25.12
N ASP A 78 -12.85 -5.83 -26.19
CA ASP A 78 -12.75 -6.51 -27.49
C ASP A 78 -11.73 -7.68 -27.48
N GLN A 79 -10.71 -7.62 -26.62
CA GLN A 79 -9.79 -8.74 -26.38
C GLN A 79 -10.46 -9.87 -25.60
N LEU A 80 -11.22 -9.55 -24.55
CA LEU A 80 -11.97 -10.53 -23.74
C LEU A 80 -13.05 -11.24 -24.57
N LEU A 81 -13.80 -10.50 -25.40
CA LEU A 81 -14.79 -11.08 -26.31
C LEU A 81 -14.15 -11.97 -27.38
N ARG A 82 -12.95 -11.64 -27.85
CA ARG A 82 -12.19 -12.50 -28.78
C ARG A 82 -11.78 -13.80 -28.11
N ALA A 83 -11.21 -13.74 -26.90
CA ALA A 83 -10.80 -14.92 -26.14
C ALA A 83 -11.98 -15.87 -25.85
N ALA A 84 -13.14 -15.33 -25.47
CA ALA A 84 -14.36 -16.12 -25.28
C ALA A 84 -14.76 -16.91 -26.54
N ASN A 85 -14.71 -16.25 -27.71
CA ASN A 85 -15.07 -16.87 -28.98
C ASN A 85 -13.99 -17.85 -29.50
N GLU A 86 -12.71 -17.63 -29.17
CA GLU A 86 -11.61 -18.56 -29.49
C GLU A 86 -11.70 -19.85 -28.65
N LEU A 87 -12.11 -19.75 -27.38
CA LEU A 87 -12.40 -20.90 -26.52
C LEU A 87 -13.57 -21.72 -27.06
N GLU A 88 -14.73 -21.10 -27.31
CA GLU A 88 -15.89 -21.81 -27.87
C GLU A 88 -15.63 -22.43 -29.25
N GLY A 89 -14.87 -21.75 -30.11
CA GLY A 89 -14.46 -22.30 -31.40
C GLY A 89 -13.56 -23.54 -31.25
N THR A 90 -12.72 -23.56 -30.21
CA THR A 90 -11.89 -24.72 -29.85
C THR A 90 -12.75 -25.87 -29.33
N ASP A 91 -13.67 -25.61 -28.41
CA ASP A 91 -14.56 -26.62 -27.82
C ASP A 91 -15.51 -27.23 -28.87
N GLN A 92 -16.11 -26.41 -29.74
CA GLN A 92 -16.93 -26.89 -30.86
C GLN A 92 -16.11 -27.78 -31.81
N THR A 93 -14.87 -27.37 -32.13
CA THR A 93 -13.97 -28.16 -32.98
C THR A 93 -13.58 -29.49 -32.33
N GLY A 94 -13.24 -29.48 -31.03
CA GLY A 94 -12.94 -30.68 -30.25
C GLY A 94 -14.13 -31.63 -30.15
N GLY A 95 -15.32 -31.11 -29.86
CA GLY A 95 -16.57 -31.86 -29.82
C GLY A 95 -16.91 -32.51 -31.17
N HIS A 96 -16.74 -31.80 -32.28
CA HIS A 96 -16.90 -32.36 -33.62
C HIS A 96 -15.86 -33.44 -33.96
N GLN A 97 -14.59 -33.26 -33.58
CA GLN A 97 -13.57 -34.29 -33.76
C GLN A 97 -13.92 -35.55 -32.96
N ILE A 98 -14.25 -35.42 -31.67
CA ILE A 98 -14.64 -36.54 -30.80
C ILE A 98 -15.86 -37.27 -31.39
N ALA A 99 -16.92 -36.54 -31.77
CA ALA A 99 -18.12 -37.13 -32.39
C ALA A 99 -17.81 -37.86 -33.70
N SER A 100 -16.93 -37.33 -34.55
CA SER A 100 -16.52 -37.98 -35.80
C SER A 100 -15.70 -39.25 -35.58
N SER A 101 -14.88 -39.29 -34.52
CA SER A 101 -14.11 -40.47 -34.14
C SER A 101 -14.98 -41.55 -33.48
N GLY A 102 -15.94 -41.17 -32.63
CA GLY A 102 -16.90 -42.10 -32.03
C GLY A 102 -17.87 -42.72 -33.03
N ASN A 103 -18.10 -42.07 -34.19
CA ASN A 103 -18.91 -42.62 -35.26
C ASN A 103 -18.13 -43.58 -36.20
N HIS A 104 -16.80 -43.70 -36.06
CA HIS A 104 -16.07 -44.85 -36.60
C HIS A 104 -16.30 -46.04 -35.67
N GLY A 105 -17.45 -46.68 -35.86
CA GLY A 105 -17.92 -47.75 -34.98
C GLY A 105 -16.89 -48.86 -34.80
N PHE A 106 -16.76 -49.32 -33.56
CA PHE A 106 -16.12 -50.60 -33.23
C PHE A 106 -16.94 -51.72 -33.89
N ASP A 107 -16.64 -52.02 -35.16
CA ASP A 107 -17.15 -53.20 -35.84
C ASP A 107 -16.40 -54.42 -35.29
N ILE A 108 -16.89 -54.94 -34.15
CA ILE A 108 -16.34 -56.10 -33.45
C ILE A 108 -16.67 -57.35 -34.26
N SER A 109 -16.00 -57.51 -35.40
CA SER A 109 -15.94 -58.76 -36.14
C SER A 109 -15.21 -59.80 -35.29
N PRO A 110 -15.86 -60.91 -34.87
CA PRO A 110 -15.24 -61.94 -34.04
C PRO A 110 -14.35 -62.87 -34.88
N GLY A 111 -13.24 -62.34 -35.39
CA GLY A 111 -12.32 -63.02 -36.31
C GLY A 111 -10.97 -63.35 -35.69
N LEU A 112 -10.76 -64.61 -35.33
CA LEU A 112 -9.45 -65.12 -34.91
C LEU A 112 -8.42 -65.04 -36.05
N SER A 113 -7.36 -64.25 -35.89
CA SER A 113 -6.18 -64.28 -36.77
C SER A 113 -4.91 -63.79 -36.06
N ASN A 114 -3.89 -64.65 -35.99
CA ASN A 114 -2.55 -64.26 -35.54
C ASN A 114 -1.75 -63.72 -36.73
N GLY A 115 -1.22 -62.49 -36.65
CA GLY A 115 -0.46 -61.89 -37.76
C GLY A 115 0.41 -60.69 -37.36
N ASN A 116 1.73 -60.91 -37.38
CA ASN A 116 2.86 -59.99 -37.15
C ASN A 116 2.72 -58.52 -37.65
N PRO A 117 3.40 -57.54 -37.00
CA PRO A 117 3.41 -56.14 -37.43
C PRO A 117 4.45 -55.82 -38.52
N ALA A 118 4.10 -55.04 -39.54
CA ALA A 118 5.05 -54.40 -40.46
C ALA A 118 4.45 -53.22 -41.27
N ALA A 119 5.32 -52.27 -41.62
CA ALA A 119 5.23 -51.29 -42.71
C ALA A 119 4.08 -50.26 -42.78
N HIS A 120 4.42 -48.98 -42.61
CA HIS A 120 3.69 -47.86 -43.20
C HIS A 120 3.91 -47.83 -44.73
N PRO A 121 2.89 -47.52 -45.55
CA PRO A 121 3.08 -47.07 -46.93
C PRO A 121 3.25 -45.55 -46.99
N ALA A 122 4.21 -45.08 -47.79
CA ALA A 122 4.29 -43.68 -48.22
C ALA A 122 3.81 -43.56 -49.68
N ILE A 123 3.10 -42.48 -50.00
CA ILE A 123 2.71 -42.12 -51.37
C ILE A 123 3.06 -40.63 -51.60
N PHE A 124 3.46 -40.30 -52.82
CA PHE A 124 4.02 -39.01 -53.25
C PHE A 124 3.02 -38.14 -54.02
N ASP A 125 3.38 -36.86 -54.16
CA ASP A 125 2.95 -35.86 -55.16
C ASP A 125 1.46 -35.53 -55.37
N ASP A 126 1.12 -34.27 -55.09
CA ASP A 126 0.48 -33.39 -56.08
C ASP A 126 1.04 -31.95 -55.96
N LEU A 127 0.90 -31.12 -57.01
CA LEU A 127 1.70 -29.92 -57.26
C LEU A 127 0.93 -28.60 -57.02
N GLY A 128 1.32 -27.84 -55.97
CA GLY A 128 0.70 -26.56 -55.60
C GLY A 128 1.67 -25.39 -55.41
N ARG A 129 1.96 -24.63 -56.47
CA ARG A 129 2.90 -23.49 -56.53
C ARG A 129 2.84 -22.51 -55.34
N SER A 130 4.01 -22.08 -54.86
CA SER A 130 4.22 -20.80 -54.18
C SER A 130 5.42 -20.05 -54.82
N PRO A 131 5.43 -18.70 -54.82
CA PRO A 131 6.46 -17.91 -55.52
C PRO A 131 7.77 -17.80 -54.72
N THR A 132 8.88 -17.62 -55.45
CA THR A 132 10.24 -17.49 -54.92
C THR A 132 10.56 -16.09 -54.41
N ALA A 133 11.24 -16.00 -53.26
CA ALA A 133 12.07 -14.86 -52.88
C ALA A 133 13.38 -15.35 -52.22
N SER A 134 14.45 -14.58 -52.38
CA SER A 134 15.86 -14.96 -52.13
C SER A 134 16.19 -15.47 -50.73
N ARG A 135 17.11 -16.44 -50.65
CA ARG A 135 17.77 -16.90 -49.42
C ARG A 135 19.22 -16.42 -49.41
N GLU A 136 19.53 -15.46 -48.55
CA GLU A 136 20.89 -14.94 -48.36
C GLU A 136 21.62 -15.67 -47.21
N ASN A 137 22.96 -15.68 -47.24
CA ASN A 137 23.78 -16.52 -46.36
C ASN A 137 24.00 -15.89 -44.97
N ALA A 138 23.67 -16.62 -43.91
CA ALA A 138 24.09 -16.31 -42.54
C ALA A 138 25.42 -17.04 -42.20
N PRO A 139 26.43 -16.37 -41.61
CA PRO A 139 27.72 -16.97 -41.30
C PRO A 139 27.71 -17.81 -40.01
N VAL A 140 28.66 -18.75 -39.91
CA VAL A 140 28.87 -19.60 -38.73
C VAL A 140 29.39 -18.79 -37.55
N ARG A 141 28.78 -18.97 -36.37
CA ARG A 141 29.18 -18.32 -35.11
C ARG A 141 30.24 -19.17 -34.37
N PRO A 142 31.39 -18.60 -33.95
CA PRO A 142 32.40 -19.33 -33.18
C PRO A 142 32.00 -19.51 -31.71
N ALA A 143 32.64 -20.49 -31.05
CA ALA A 143 32.47 -20.79 -29.62
C ALA A 143 33.18 -19.76 -28.70
N PRO A 144 32.72 -19.58 -27.44
CA PRO A 144 33.34 -18.67 -26.49
C PRO A 144 34.69 -19.20 -25.94
N PRO A 145 35.63 -18.32 -25.55
CA PRO A 145 36.92 -18.70 -24.99
C PRO A 145 36.82 -19.14 -23.51
N VAL A 146 37.73 -20.01 -23.10
CA VAL A 146 37.93 -20.41 -21.70
C VAL A 146 38.69 -19.31 -20.94
N VAL A 147 38.26 -19.01 -19.72
CA VAL A 147 38.87 -17.97 -18.85
C VAL A 147 39.81 -18.63 -17.83
N PRO A 148 41.01 -18.09 -17.53
CA PRO A 148 41.92 -18.68 -16.55
C PRO A 148 41.48 -18.48 -15.10
N SER A 149 41.70 -19.50 -14.25
CA SER A 149 41.48 -19.42 -12.80
C SER A 149 42.44 -18.42 -12.12
N THR A 150 41.91 -17.62 -11.20
CA THR A 150 42.67 -16.68 -10.35
C THR A 150 42.82 -17.26 -8.94
N PRO A 151 43.97 -17.16 -8.26
CA PRO A 151 44.21 -17.81 -6.97
C PRO A 151 43.41 -17.18 -5.81
N GLY A 152 43.07 -17.99 -4.80
CA GLY A 152 42.34 -17.55 -3.61
C GLY A 152 43.22 -16.85 -2.55
N PRO A 153 42.61 -16.12 -1.61
CA PRO A 153 43.29 -15.52 -0.46
C PRO A 153 43.70 -16.59 0.57
N ALA A 154 44.71 -16.27 1.38
CA ALA A 154 45.32 -17.20 2.34
C ALA A 154 44.66 -17.19 3.72
N ASP A 155 44.84 -18.29 4.46
CA ASP A 155 44.60 -18.36 5.89
C ASP A 155 45.44 -17.33 6.67
N PHE A 156 44.84 -16.74 7.71
CA PHE A 156 45.57 -16.07 8.79
C PHE A 156 45.00 -16.54 10.14
N SER A 157 45.89 -17.07 10.98
CA SER A 157 45.55 -17.61 12.30
C SER A 157 46.05 -16.71 13.43
N ASP A 158 45.33 -16.73 14.56
CA ASP A 158 45.73 -16.25 15.89
C ASP A 158 46.00 -14.74 16.09
N PRO A 159 46.03 -14.22 17.35
CA PRO A 159 45.90 -14.93 18.64
C PRO A 159 44.81 -14.42 19.62
N THR A 160 44.19 -15.38 20.28
CA THR A 160 44.03 -15.54 21.75
C THR A 160 43.83 -14.34 22.72
N MET A 161 42.85 -14.54 23.64
CA MET A 161 42.90 -14.32 25.12
C MET A 161 42.26 -13.08 25.81
N ALA A 162 41.57 -13.40 26.91
CA ALA A 162 41.17 -12.60 28.09
C ALA A 162 40.02 -11.57 28.00
N GLY A 163 39.23 -11.44 29.09
CA GLY A 163 38.31 -10.29 29.28
C GLY A 163 37.01 -10.46 30.09
N GLN A 164 36.66 -11.64 30.61
CA GLN A 164 35.36 -11.83 31.29
C GLN A 164 35.28 -11.14 32.66
N VAL A 165 34.51 -10.05 32.77
CA VAL A 165 34.16 -9.38 34.04
C VAL A 165 32.66 -9.03 34.04
N GLY A 166 31.98 -9.24 35.17
CA GLY A 166 30.54 -8.98 35.34
C GLY A 166 30.20 -7.51 35.68
N PRO A 167 28.91 -7.14 35.70
CA PRO A 167 28.48 -5.76 35.91
C PRO A 167 28.63 -5.32 37.38
N THR A 168 29.31 -4.19 37.61
CA THR A 168 29.24 -3.45 38.87
C THR A 168 28.21 -2.33 38.77
N HIS A 169 27.17 -2.39 39.59
CA HIS A 169 26.30 -1.25 39.83
C HIS A 169 27.12 -0.10 40.45
N THR A 170 26.93 1.11 39.93
CA THR A 170 27.20 2.36 40.64
C THR A 170 25.95 3.22 40.58
N ASP A 171 25.55 3.73 41.74
CA ASP A 171 24.39 4.59 41.96
C ASP A 171 24.94 5.99 42.27
N GLU A 172 24.62 6.98 41.45
CA GLU A 172 25.16 8.34 41.58
C GLU A 172 24.05 9.39 41.47
N THR A 173 23.41 9.64 42.61
CA THR A 173 22.45 10.73 42.79
C THR A 173 23.21 12.07 42.93
N VAL A 174 23.05 12.98 41.96
CA VAL A 174 23.66 14.33 41.99
C VAL A 174 22.60 15.42 42.17
N ILE A 175 22.95 16.42 43.00
CA ILE A 175 22.02 17.38 43.60
C ILE A 175 21.92 18.68 42.78
N ALA A 176 20.70 19.20 42.61
CA ALA A 176 20.46 20.51 42.01
C ALA A 176 20.75 21.67 43.00
N PRO A 177 21.50 22.71 42.60
CA PRO A 177 21.82 23.83 43.48
C PRO A 177 20.65 24.83 43.61
N VAL A 178 20.13 24.98 44.83
CA VAL A 178 19.23 26.09 45.19
C VAL A 178 20.08 27.28 45.67
N PHE A 179 19.86 28.46 45.09
CA PHE A 179 20.34 29.74 45.63
C PHE A 179 19.16 30.67 45.92
N GLY A 180 19.02 31.09 47.18
CA GLY A 180 18.01 32.05 47.61
C GLY A 180 18.56 33.48 47.66
N GLY A 181 17.71 34.45 47.35
CA GLY A 181 17.91 35.89 47.63
C GLY A 181 16.86 36.37 48.63
N GLN A 182 17.26 37.17 49.62
CA GLN A 182 16.48 37.43 50.84
C GLN A 182 16.24 38.93 51.08
N MET A 183 14.98 39.32 51.28
CA MET A 183 14.42 40.50 52.00
C MET A 183 12.96 40.71 51.53
N GLY A 184 12.02 41.26 52.31
CA GLY A 184 12.04 41.75 53.69
C GLY A 184 10.61 41.81 54.26
N ASP A 185 10.47 42.07 55.56
CA ASP A 185 9.26 41.76 56.36
C ASP A 185 8.31 42.96 56.62
N LEU A 186 7.20 42.68 57.33
CA LEU A 186 6.17 43.52 57.98
C LEU A 186 4.82 43.65 57.21
N SER A 187 3.67 43.14 57.70
CA SER A 187 2.85 43.45 58.91
C SER A 187 1.84 44.62 58.71
N THR A 188 0.60 44.62 59.23
CA THR A 188 -0.20 43.64 60.03
C THR A 188 -1.72 43.91 59.86
N ALA A 189 -2.59 42.90 60.10
CA ALA A 189 -4.03 43.01 60.44
C ALA A 189 -5.01 43.63 59.39
N GLY A 190 -6.33 43.42 59.46
CA GLY A 190 -7.11 42.45 60.25
C GLY A 190 -8.62 42.77 60.40
N THR A 191 -9.45 41.72 60.49
CA THR A 191 -10.88 41.69 60.90
C THR A 191 -12.01 42.24 59.98
N THR A 192 -13.21 41.69 60.24
CA THR A 192 -14.54 41.80 59.59
C THR A 192 -15.40 42.94 60.26
N PRO A 193 -16.68 43.29 59.88
CA PRO A 193 -17.76 42.45 59.32
C PRO A 193 -18.78 43.12 58.33
N LYS A 194 -20.04 42.66 58.35
CA LYS A 194 -21.17 42.81 57.39
C LYS A 194 -22.32 43.68 58.02
N PRO A 195 -23.53 43.80 57.42
CA PRO A 195 -24.05 44.80 56.46
C PRO A 195 -25.02 45.87 57.03
N GLY A 196 -25.42 46.89 56.25
CA GLY A 196 -26.60 47.73 56.57
C GLY A 196 -26.92 48.91 55.62
N THR A 197 -28.21 49.24 55.50
CA THR A 197 -28.97 50.27 54.72
C THR A 197 -28.63 51.76 55.04
N THR A 198 -29.16 52.86 54.43
CA THR A 198 -30.50 53.17 53.83
C THR A 198 -30.55 54.55 53.08
N THR A 199 -31.49 54.77 52.12
CA THR A 199 -32.06 56.09 51.63
C THR A 199 -31.14 57.09 50.86
N THR A 200 -31.58 58.06 50.03
CA THR A 200 -32.90 58.74 49.79
C THR A 200 -33.11 59.16 48.30
N GLY A 201 -34.36 59.48 47.88
CA GLY A 201 -34.74 60.01 46.54
C GLY A 201 -34.71 61.56 46.42
N PRO A 202 -35.43 62.22 45.45
CA PRO A 202 -36.82 61.92 45.05
C PRO A 202 -37.23 62.09 43.54
N THR A 203 -38.49 61.74 43.22
CA THR A 203 -39.43 62.18 42.13
C THR A 203 -38.93 62.92 40.87
N ALA A 204 -39.42 62.69 39.64
CA ALA A 204 -40.44 61.78 39.05
C ALA A 204 -40.28 61.82 37.48
N ALA A 205 -41.20 61.51 36.52
CA ALA A 205 -42.65 61.22 36.48
C ALA A 205 -43.09 60.55 35.14
N ASN A 206 -44.39 60.19 35.06
CA ASN A 206 -45.27 59.96 33.88
C ASN A 206 -44.87 59.02 32.71
N SER A 207 -45.60 57.90 32.62
CA SER A 207 -45.92 57.17 31.36
C SER A 207 -47.10 57.82 30.61
N PRO A 208 -47.50 57.38 29.39
CA PRO A 208 -48.33 56.16 29.29
C PRO A 208 -48.05 55.25 28.07
N THR A 209 -48.49 53.99 28.21
CA THR A 209 -48.60 52.97 27.17
C THR A 209 -49.70 53.30 26.15
N ASN A 210 -49.61 52.80 24.91
CA ASN A 210 -50.80 52.35 24.18
C ASN A 210 -50.50 51.31 23.09
N THR A 211 -51.53 50.62 22.63
CA THR A 211 -51.43 49.42 21.76
C THR A 211 -52.35 49.52 20.53
N ASN A 212 -52.07 48.66 19.54
CA ASN A 212 -53.02 48.07 18.58
C ASN A 212 -53.41 48.79 17.25
N THR A 213 -53.50 47.95 16.21
CA THR A 213 -54.34 48.01 14.98
C THR A 213 -53.89 48.79 13.72
N ILE A 214 -53.36 48.04 12.74
CA ILE A 214 -53.64 48.02 11.28
C ILE A 214 -54.14 49.31 10.59
N ALA A 215 -53.34 49.80 9.63
CA ALA A 215 -53.82 50.39 8.37
C ALA A 215 -52.74 50.26 7.26
N ASP A 216 -53.17 50.33 6.00
CA ASP A 216 -52.40 50.07 4.77
C ASP A 216 -51.29 51.13 4.48
N GLY A 217 -50.24 50.74 3.74
CA GLY A 217 -49.10 51.61 3.41
C GLY A 217 -47.91 50.88 2.76
N THR A 218 -47.80 50.97 1.43
CA THR A 218 -46.75 50.30 0.62
C THR A 218 -45.36 50.93 0.78
N ILE A 219 -44.28 50.12 0.82
CA ILE A 219 -43.01 50.25 0.06
C ILE A 219 -41.87 49.35 0.63
N VAL A 220 -41.22 48.60 -0.26
CA VAL A 220 -39.90 47.91 -0.14
C VAL A 220 -39.63 47.08 1.14
N THR A 221 -39.79 45.76 1.04
CA THR A 221 -39.20 44.77 1.96
C THR A 221 -37.83 44.28 1.45
N ALA A 222 -36.77 44.54 2.23
CA ALA A 222 -35.48 43.88 2.09
C ALA A 222 -35.34 42.80 3.17
N TYR A 223 -35.59 41.52 2.81
CA TYR A 223 -35.42 40.39 3.73
C TYR A 223 -33.99 39.85 3.70
N GLY A 224 -33.22 40.14 4.76
CA GLY A 224 -32.00 39.39 5.07
C GLY A 224 -32.37 38.10 5.80
N VAL A 225 -32.12 36.94 5.18
CA VAL A 225 -32.24 35.62 5.80
C VAL A 225 -30.84 34.97 5.84
N PRO A 226 -30.31 34.60 7.01
CA PRO A 226 -29.05 33.86 7.10
C PRO A 226 -29.30 32.38 6.79
N THR A 227 -29.11 31.97 5.53
CA THR A 227 -29.19 30.56 5.15
C THR A 227 -28.05 29.78 5.79
N THR A 228 -28.37 28.85 6.70
CA THR A 228 -27.39 27.94 7.30
C THR A 228 -26.80 27.01 6.24
N MET A 229 -25.55 27.24 5.84
CA MET A 229 -24.84 26.32 4.96
C MET A 229 -24.41 25.07 5.73
N SER A 230 -25.05 23.94 5.44
CA SER A 230 -24.60 22.62 5.90
C SER A 230 -23.36 22.22 5.09
N PRO A 231 -22.26 21.76 5.70
CA PRO A 231 -21.09 21.28 4.96
C PRO A 231 -21.46 19.99 4.19
N GLY A 232 -21.29 20.03 2.87
CA GLY A 232 -21.39 18.84 2.03
C GLY A 232 -20.10 18.00 2.09
N PRO A 233 -20.15 16.71 1.73
CA PRO A 233 -18.96 15.86 1.73
C PRO A 233 -17.96 16.30 0.66
N HIS A 234 -16.82 16.84 1.08
CA HIS A 234 -15.70 17.13 0.19
C HIS A 234 -15.08 15.81 -0.32
N ARG A 235 -15.37 15.44 -1.58
CA ARG A 235 -14.68 14.35 -2.26
C ARG A 235 -13.29 14.83 -2.69
N ALA A 236 -12.24 14.14 -2.23
CA ALA A 236 -10.87 14.33 -2.70
C ALA A 236 -10.75 14.04 -4.21
N PRO A 237 -9.79 14.63 -4.93
CA PRO A 237 -9.49 14.21 -6.31
C PRO A 237 -9.12 12.72 -6.33
N ASP A 238 -9.57 11.99 -7.35
CA ASP A 238 -9.27 10.57 -7.49
C ASP A 238 -7.79 10.37 -7.85
N ALA A 239 -6.96 10.15 -6.83
CA ALA A 239 -5.54 9.80 -6.94
C ALA A 239 -5.35 8.34 -7.43
N GLY A 240 -6.01 7.98 -8.53
CA GLY A 240 -5.93 6.66 -9.15
C GLY A 240 -4.55 6.42 -9.76
N ASN A 241 -3.91 5.32 -9.37
CA ASN A 241 -2.53 4.99 -9.74
C ASN A 241 -2.35 4.82 -11.26
N THR A 242 -1.86 5.84 -11.97
CA THR A 242 -1.38 5.73 -13.35
C THR A 242 0.04 5.14 -13.41
N TYR A 243 0.27 3.99 -12.77
CA TYR A 243 1.54 3.26 -12.85
C TYR A 243 1.71 2.62 -14.23
N ARG A 244 2.26 3.40 -15.18
CA ARG A 244 2.75 2.86 -16.45
C ARG A 244 3.91 1.89 -16.18
N ARG A 245 3.84 0.69 -16.77
CA ARG A 245 4.92 -0.30 -16.75
C ARG A 245 6.23 0.33 -17.26
N GLY A 246 7.18 0.56 -16.35
CA GLY A 246 8.58 0.94 -16.65
C GLY A 246 9.03 2.31 -16.16
N LEU A 247 8.13 3.24 -15.81
CA LEU A 247 8.50 4.58 -15.33
C LEU A 247 7.69 4.98 -14.10
N LEU A 248 8.40 5.33 -13.03
CA LEU A 248 7.79 5.96 -11.85
C LEU A 248 7.26 7.36 -12.25
N PRO A 249 5.96 7.66 -12.03
CA PRO A 249 5.50 9.04 -12.12
C PRO A 249 6.15 9.82 -11.00
N ALA A 250 6.92 10.87 -11.32
CA ALA A 250 7.30 11.84 -10.31
C ALA A 250 6.07 12.63 -9.85
N LEU A 251 6.22 13.30 -8.71
CA LEU A 251 5.14 14.06 -8.11
C LEU A 251 4.68 15.17 -9.07
N PRO A 252 3.38 15.26 -9.42
CA PRO A 252 2.83 16.55 -9.83
C PRO A 252 3.11 17.54 -8.69
N THR A 253 3.41 18.81 -9.02
CA THR A 253 3.85 19.80 -8.02
C THR A 253 2.69 20.26 -7.14
N GLY A 254 2.30 19.38 -6.21
CA GLY A 254 1.15 19.54 -5.35
C GLY A 254 1.35 20.57 -4.25
N PRO A 255 0.27 20.91 -3.51
CA PRO A 255 0.27 22.05 -2.58
C PRO A 255 1.32 21.91 -1.48
N PHE A 256 1.64 20.69 -1.04
CA PHE A 256 2.66 20.45 -0.01
C PHE A 256 4.08 20.80 -0.51
N VAL A 257 4.50 20.22 -1.65
CA VAL A 257 5.81 20.47 -2.27
C VAL A 257 5.93 21.94 -2.72
N ALA A 258 4.85 22.51 -3.25
CA ALA A 258 4.79 23.92 -3.61
C ALA A 258 4.96 24.84 -2.38
N ALA A 259 4.30 24.54 -1.24
CA ALA A 259 4.41 25.33 -0.02
C ALA A 259 5.84 25.31 0.54
N THR A 260 6.51 24.16 0.59
CA THR A 260 7.91 24.06 1.08
C THR A 260 8.91 24.83 0.23
N HIS A 261 8.61 25.11 -1.05
CA HIS A 261 9.48 25.92 -1.92
C HIS A 261 9.02 27.38 -2.07
N ALA A 262 7.77 27.72 -1.69
CA ALA A 262 7.18 29.05 -1.93
C ALA A 262 7.90 30.20 -1.20
N ASP A 263 8.42 29.96 0.01
CA ASP A 263 9.18 30.98 0.75
C ASP A 263 10.55 31.27 0.12
N LYS A 264 11.16 30.28 -0.55
CA LYS A 264 12.43 30.44 -1.29
C LYS A 264 12.22 31.12 -2.65
N ALA A 265 11.08 30.87 -3.31
CA ALA A 265 10.71 31.45 -4.61
C ALA A 265 10.56 33.00 -4.62
N ARG A 266 10.58 33.66 -3.46
CA ARG A 266 10.62 35.13 -3.34
C ARG A 266 12.02 35.74 -3.49
N GLN A 267 13.06 34.92 -3.63
CA GLN A 267 14.44 35.36 -3.84
C GLN A 267 14.87 35.08 -5.30
N SER A 268 15.53 36.05 -5.94
CA SER A 268 15.89 35.98 -7.36
C SER A 268 17.01 34.95 -7.62
N LEU A 269 16.68 33.92 -8.41
CA LEU A 269 17.54 32.76 -8.67
C LEU A 269 18.88 33.09 -9.37
N PRO A 270 20.02 32.68 -8.78
CA PRO A 270 21.27 32.41 -9.51
C PRO A 270 21.17 31.08 -10.31
N PRO A 271 22.16 30.74 -11.17
CA PRO A 271 22.17 29.45 -11.88
C PRO A 271 22.47 28.27 -10.94
N LEU A 272 21.80 27.14 -11.19
CA LEU A 272 21.87 25.91 -10.37
C LEU A 272 23.31 25.53 -9.99
N ARG A 273 23.50 25.20 -8.71
CA ARG A 273 24.70 24.53 -8.20
C ARG A 273 24.35 23.18 -7.60
N VAL A 274 25.19 22.18 -7.89
CA VAL A 274 25.18 20.88 -7.19
C VAL A 274 25.33 21.13 -5.69
N GLY A 275 24.42 20.57 -4.90
CA GLY A 275 24.30 20.76 -3.45
C GLY A 275 23.06 21.56 -3.01
N GLU A 276 22.65 22.60 -3.75
CA GLU A 276 21.62 23.55 -3.28
C GLU A 276 20.24 22.91 -3.02
N HIS A 277 19.92 21.82 -3.73
CA HIS A 277 18.66 21.10 -3.57
C HIS A 277 18.64 20.08 -2.42
N ALA A 278 19.80 19.66 -1.89
CA ALA A 278 19.85 18.66 -0.82
C ALA A 278 19.36 19.25 0.52
N ASP A 279 19.65 20.54 0.77
CA ASP A 279 19.11 21.28 1.92
C ASP A 279 17.59 21.46 1.81
N ASP A 280 17.06 21.76 0.62
CA ASP A 280 15.62 21.91 0.38
C ASP A 280 14.88 20.57 0.57
N ASP A 281 15.46 19.46 0.10
CA ASP A 281 14.93 18.11 0.30
C ASP A 281 14.98 17.70 1.77
N LEU A 282 16.04 18.07 2.50
CA LEU A 282 16.13 17.80 3.93
C LEU A 282 15.11 18.62 4.73
N ALA A 283 14.85 19.86 4.33
CA ALA A 283 13.76 20.67 4.90
C ALA A 283 12.39 20.02 4.65
N LEU A 284 12.13 19.54 3.42
CA LEU A 284 10.92 18.79 3.06
C LEU A 284 10.78 17.49 3.89
N ALA A 285 11.84 16.67 3.96
CA ALA A 285 11.86 15.41 4.71
C ALA A 285 11.60 15.62 6.20
N ARG A 286 12.26 16.61 6.81
CA ARG A 286 12.08 16.96 8.22
C ARG A 286 10.69 17.52 8.52
N THR A 287 10.13 18.32 7.61
CA THR A 287 8.81 18.93 7.79
C THR A 287 7.71 17.88 7.73
N LEU A 288 7.76 16.97 6.74
CA LEU A 288 6.83 15.83 6.67
C LEU A 288 6.96 14.94 7.91
N LEU A 289 8.18 14.60 8.33
CA LEU A 289 8.41 13.72 9.47
C LEU A 289 7.94 14.33 10.80
N ALA A 290 8.27 15.60 11.08
CA ALA A 290 7.83 16.29 12.29
C ALA A 290 6.30 16.37 12.38
N ALA A 291 5.63 16.74 11.29
CA ALA A 291 4.17 16.79 11.24
C ALA A 291 3.51 15.39 11.29
N THR A 292 4.17 14.34 10.76
CA THR A 292 3.72 12.95 10.91
C THR A 292 3.80 12.50 12.38
N LEU A 293 4.91 12.80 13.07
CA LEU A 293 5.10 12.48 14.49
C LEU A 293 4.11 13.23 15.38
N GLU A 294 3.88 14.52 15.10
CA GLU A 294 2.87 15.34 15.78
C GLU A 294 1.46 14.77 15.58
N ALA A 295 1.10 14.36 14.36
CA ALA A 295 -0.22 13.79 14.08
C ALA A 295 -0.42 12.39 14.67
N ALA A 296 0.60 11.54 14.71
CA ALA A 296 0.56 10.24 15.38
C ALA A 296 0.40 10.40 16.90
N GLY A 297 1.22 11.25 17.53
CA GLY A 297 1.16 11.60 18.94
C GLY A 297 1.08 10.39 19.89
N ASP A 298 0.25 10.51 20.93
CA ASP A 298 0.04 9.47 21.96
C ASP A 298 -0.56 8.16 21.42
N SER A 299 -0.98 8.12 20.15
CA SER A 299 -1.45 6.89 19.51
C SER A 299 -0.34 5.86 19.30
N SER A 300 0.93 6.31 19.23
CA SER A 300 2.06 5.50 18.75
C SER A 300 3.44 5.90 19.34
N PRO A 301 3.58 6.18 20.65
CA PRO A 301 4.82 6.72 21.23
C PRO A 301 6.05 5.79 21.07
N ASP A 302 5.83 4.47 20.98
CA ASP A 302 6.90 3.47 20.82
C ASP A 302 7.24 3.14 19.35
N VAL A 303 6.76 3.94 18.38
CA VAL A 303 6.94 3.67 16.94
C VAL A 303 7.86 4.72 16.34
N ASP A 304 9.06 4.30 15.92
CA ASP A 304 9.97 5.14 15.14
C ASP A 304 9.51 5.30 13.68
N TRP A 305 9.93 6.39 13.07
CA TRP A 305 9.57 6.83 11.72
C TRP A 305 10.77 7.38 10.97
N ALA A 306 10.78 7.19 9.65
CA ALA A 306 11.70 7.89 8.76
C ALA A 306 10.99 8.39 7.50
N THR A 307 11.52 9.47 6.95
CA THR A 307 11.14 10.05 5.66
C THR A 307 12.38 10.17 4.79
N ALA A 308 12.28 9.82 3.51
CA ALA A 308 13.34 10.05 2.53
C ALA A 308 12.80 10.82 1.34
N VAL A 309 13.62 11.71 0.79
CA VAL A 309 13.38 12.33 -0.51
C VAL A 309 14.35 11.73 -1.51
N CYS A 310 13.80 11.18 -2.58
CA CYS A 310 14.54 10.65 -3.71
C CYS A 310 14.32 11.56 -4.93
N ARG A 311 15.31 11.68 -5.80
CA ARG A 311 15.12 12.22 -7.16
C ARG A 311 15.06 11.11 -8.19
N THR A 312 14.35 11.43 -9.27
CA THR A 312 14.33 10.74 -10.57
C THR A 312 14.44 11.81 -11.66
N ASP A 313 14.69 11.43 -12.91
CA ASP A 313 14.70 12.36 -14.05
C ASP A 313 13.35 13.10 -14.23
N ASN A 314 12.25 12.49 -13.76
CA ASN A 314 10.91 13.07 -13.81
C ASN A 314 10.67 14.12 -12.70
N GLY A 315 11.46 14.12 -11.61
CA GLY A 315 11.27 14.96 -10.43
C GLY A 315 11.50 14.25 -9.09
N PRO A 316 11.22 14.91 -7.95
CA PRO A 316 11.32 14.31 -6.63
C PRO A 316 10.20 13.30 -6.36
N ILE A 317 10.46 12.37 -5.44
CA ILE A 317 9.53 11.40 -4.86
C ILE A 317 9.78 11.40 -3.34
N VAL A 318 8.71 11.42 -2.53
CA VAL A 318 8.81 11.43 -1.07
C VAL A 318 8.32 10.09 -0.51
N LEU A 319 9.20 9.41 0.24
CA LEU A 319 8.94 8.11 0.87
C LEU A 319 8.76 8.28 2.37
N LEU A 320 7.81 7.56 2.97
CA LEU A 320 7.60 7.49 4.42
C LEU A 320 7.47 6.04 4.87
N THR A 321 8.11 5.66 5.97
CA THR A 321 7.84 4.38 6.66
C THR A 321 7.94 4.55 8.17
N SER A 322 7.13 3.79 8.89
CA SER A 322 7.35 3.49 10.30
C SER A 322 8.23 2.24 10.46
N ALA A 323 8.71 2.01 11.68
CA ALA A 323 9.42 0.80 12.09
C ALA A 323 8.50 -0.40 12.39
N GLU A 324 7.18 -0.25 12.23
CA GLU A 324 6.20 -1.29 12.57
C GLU A 324 5.50 -1.86 11.33
N GLY A 325 5.82 -3.13 11.02
CA GLY A 325 5.25 -3.87 9.90
C GLY A 325 5.54 -3.23 8.55
N ARG A 326 4.58 -3.30 7.63
CA ARG A 326 4.67 -2.78 6.25
C ARG A 326 4.42 -1.26 6.18
N GLY A 327 5.15 -0.50 6.99
CA GLY A 327 5.04 0.95 7.07
C GLY A 327 3.68 1.41 7.57
N TRP A 328 3.22 0.84 8.68
CA TRP A 328 1.90 1.12 9.24
C TRP A 328 1.69 2.61 9.55
N LEU A 329 0.47 3.08 9.26
CA LEU A 329 -0.03 4.42 9.56
C LEU A 329 -1.11 4.37 10.65
N PRO A 330 -1.02 5.12 11.76
CA PRO A 330 -2.08 5.17 12.78
C PRO A 330 -3.37 5.84 12.27
N ALA A 331 -4.49 5.49 12.88
CA ALA A 331 -5.80 6.09 12.57
C ALA A 331 -5.81 7.60 12.84
N GLY A 332 -6.54 8.35 12.02
CA GLY A 332 -6.63 9.82 12.13
C GLY A 332 -5.44 10.61 11.57
N VAL A 333 -4.43 9.96 10.99
CA VAL A 333 -3.35 10.64 10.26
C VAL A 333 -3.68 10.75 8.77
N TYR A 334 -3.60 11.97 8.24
CA TYR A 334 -3.85 12.35 6.85
C TYR A 334 -2.61 12.99 6.25
N LEU A 335 -1.85 12.25 5.44
CA LEU A 335 -0.61 12.73 4.83
C LEU A 335 -0.90 13.29 3.44
N PRO A 336 0.00 14.11 2.84
CA PRO A 336 -0.11 14.51 1.45
C PRO A 336 -0.25 13.29 0.54
N SER A 337 -1.17 13.34 -0.42
CA SER A 337 -1.43 12.29 -1.42
C SER A 337 -0.20 11.88 -2.24
N GLU A 338 0.80 12.75 -2.25
CA GLU A 338 2.13 12.65 -2.83
C GLU A 338 3.08 11.74 -2.04
N VAL A 339 2.76 11.38 -0.79
CA VAL A 339 3.63 10.56 0.07
C VAL A 339 3.44 9.08 -0.26
N ILE A 340 4.53 8.42 -0.65
CA ILE A 340 4.53 7.01 -1.01
C ILE A 340 5.00 6.17 0.18
N ILE A 341 4.19 5.16 0.53
CA ILE A 341 4.59 4.11 1.48
C ILE A 341 5.31 3.00 0.69
N PRO A 342 6.63 2.74 0.93
CA PRO A 342 7.47 1.84 0.13
C PRO A 342 6.83 0.48 -0.17
N TRP A 343 6.13 -0.07 0.83
CA TRP A 343 5.54 -1.41 0.83
C TRP A 343 4.42 -1.61 -0.20
N ARG A 344 3.86 -0.54 -0.80
CA ARG A 344 2.95 -0.67 -1.95
C ARG A 344 3.66 -1.12 -3.23
N TRP A 345 4.97 -0.91 -3.32
CA TRP A 345 5.74 -1.19 -4.53
C TRP A 345 6.09 -2.68 -4.70
N ASP A 346 5.63 -3.57 -3.81
CA ASP A 346 5.71 -5.03 -3.99
C ASP A 346 5.32 -5.48 -5.40
N HIS A 347 4.32 -4.83 -6.03
CA HIS A 347 3.85 -5.17 -7.38
C HIS A 347 4.80 -4.75 -8.53
N ILE A 348 5.68 -3.75 -8.33
CA ILE A 348 6.72 -3.36 -9.31
C ILE A 348 8.10 -3.98 -9.01
N LEU A 349 8.35 -4.35 -7.76
CA LEU A 349 9.59 -5.02 -7.34
C LEU A 349 9.71 -6.42 -7.96
N SER A 350 10.94 -6.81 -8.33
CA SER A 350 11.20 -8.19 -8.77
C SER A 350 10.97 -9.18 -7.64
N LYS A 351 10.84 -10.47 -7.96
CA LYS A 351 10.69 -11.53 -6.93
C LYS A 351 11.87 -11.53 -5.94
N THR A 352 13.08 -11.23 -6.40
CA THR A 352 14.28 -11.14 -5.55
C THR A 352 14.19 -9.94 -4.61
N ASP A 353 13.88 -8.76 -5.15
CA ASP A 353 13.88 -7.51 -4.38
C ASP A 353 12.73 -7.47 -3.39
N ARG A 354 11.54 -7.96 -3.77
CA ARG A 354 10.40 -8.16 -2.86
C ARG A 354 10.74 -9.11 -1.72
N THR A 355 11.52 -10.17 -1.98
CA THR A 355 11.98 -11.09 -0.92
C THR A 355 12.96 -10.39 0.02
N ALA A 356 13.92 -9.62 -0.53
CA ALA A 356 14.90 -8.88 0.26
C ALA A 356 14.30 -7.70 1.06
N ILE A 357 13.27 -7.03 0.53
CA ILE A 357 12.53 -5.96 1.21
C ILE A 357 11.56 -6.54 2.25
N SER A 358 10.93 -7.69 1.99
CA SER A 358 10.17 -8.42 3.02
C SER A 358 11.07 -8.92 4.16
N ALA A 359 12.37 -9.12 3.94
CA ALA A 359 13.34 -9.40 5.01
C ALA A 359 13.71 -8.16 5.87
N LEU A 360 13.24 -6.96 5.51
CA LEU A 360 13.30 -5.75 6.34
C LEU A 360 12.08 -5.61 7.25
N GLU A 361 11.03 -6.41 7.05
CA GLU A 361 9.77 -6.36 7.82
C GLU A 361 10.02 -6.69 9.30
N GLY A 362 9.72 -5.73 10.19
CA GLY A 362 10.08 -5.81 11.61
C GLY A 362 11.48 -5.30 11.97
N THR A 363 12.20 -4.66 11.05
CA THR A 363 13.45 -3.92 11.37
C THR A 363 13.11 -2.67 12.19
N PRO A 364 13.71 -2.47 13.39
CA PRO A 364 13.37 -1.35 14.26
C PRO A 364 13.96 0.00 13.81
N ASP A 365 14.86 0.01 12.82
CA ASP A 365 15.43 1.22 12.21
C ASP A 365 14.69 1.53 10.89
N PRO A 366 13.79 2.54 10.86
CA PRO A 366 13.05 2.88 9.65
C PRO A 366 13.88 3.65 8.63
N ALA A 367 14.97 4.31 9.04
CA ALA A 367 15.89 4.94 8.10
C ALA A 367 16.61 3.85 7.29
N ARG A 368 17.04 2.77 7.96
CA ARG A 368 17.58 1.58 7.29
C ARG A 368 16.59 0.99 6.29
N ILE A 369 15.30 0.89 6.61
CA ILE A 369 14.27 0.42 5.66
C ILE A 369 14.29 1.27 4.38
N LEU A 370 14.32 2.60 4.49
CA LEU A 370 14.32 3.50 3.32
C LEU A 370 15.60 3.45 2.49
N VAL A 371 16.77 3.31 3.13
CA VAL A 371 18.05 3.14 2.43
C VAL A 371 18.13 1.81 1.71
N GLU A 372 17.82 0.72 2.42
CA GLU A 372 17.82 -0.64 1.86
C GLU A 372 16.76 -0.80 0.74
N PHE A 373 15.66 -0.05 0.81
CA PHE A 373 14.68 0.07 -0.28
C PHE A 373 15.23 0.89 -1.46
N GLY A 374 15.77 2.08 -1.23
CA GLY A 374 16.31 2.96 -2.29
C GLY A 374 17.52 2.37 -3.04
N ILE A 375 18.27 1.46 -2.43
CA ILE A 375 19.35 0.69 -3.07
C ILE A 375 18.81 -0.49 -3.91
N ARG A 376 17.63 -1.04 -3.59
CA ARG A 376 17.05 -2.24 -4.25
C ARG A 376 15.96 -1.95 -5.27
N VAL A 377 15.24 -0.83 -5.16
CA VAL A 377 14.42 -0.34 -6.27
C VAL A 377 15.38 -0.05 -7.42
N PRO A 378 15.20 -0.68 -8.60
CA PRO A 378 16.27 -0.74 -9.59
C PRO A 378 16.66 0.64 -10.11
N HIS A 379 17.98 0.85 -10.28
CA HIS A 379 18.54 2.05 -10.90
C HIS A 379 17.99 2.33 -12.32
N GLU A 380 17.33 1.36 -12.95
CA GLU A 380 16.53 1.53 -14.19
C GLU A 380 15.45 2.62 -14.07
N HIS A 381 15.01 2.98 -12.86
CA HIS A 381 14.07 4.08 -12.61
C HIS A 381 14.75 5.41 -12.23
N GLY A 382 16.09 5.49 -12.29
CA GLY A 382 16.85 6.70 -11.96
C GLY A 382 16.72 7.17 -10.51
N LEU A 383 16.21 6.32 -9.61
CA LEU A 383 15.94 6.66 -8.22
C LEU A 383 17.25 6.83 -7.45
N ARG A 384 17.53 8.04 -6.98
CA ARG A 384 18.64 8.31 -6.05
C ARG A 384 18.14 9.05 -4.81
N ILE A 385 18.49 8.58 -3.63
CA ILE A 385 18.22 9.29 -2.37
C ILE A 385 18.98 10.62 -2.39
N SER A 386 18.35 11.68 -1.89
CA SER A 386 18.92 13.03 -1.80
C SER A 386 18.81 13.61 -0.39
N ALA A 387 17.80 13.21 0.39
CA ALA A 387 17.76 13.48 1.82
C ALA A 387 17.06 12.37 2.63
N ILE A 388 17.43 12.22 3.90
CA ILE A 388 16.76 11.34 4.88
C ILE A 388 16.58 12.06 6.22
N ALA A 389 15.38 11.95 6.78
CA ALA A 389 15.02 12.34 8.13
C ALA A 389 14.57 11.11 8.93
N SER A 390 14.96 11.00 10.20
CA SER A 390 14.60 9.89 11.11
C SER A 390 14.26 10.40 12.51
N SER A 391 13.27 9.79 13.18
CA SER A 391 12.96 10.02 14.60
C SER A 391 14.04 9.50 15.54
N ASN A 392 14.80 8.50 15.10
CA ASN A 392 15.89 7.89 15.85
C ASN A 392 17.27 8.36 15.35
N VAL A 393 18.33 7.78 15.90
CA VAL A 393 19.71 7.94 15.41
C VAL A 393 19.90 7.11 14.14
N ILE A 394 20.34 7.76 13.07
CA ILE A 394 20.84 7.06 11.88
C ILE A 394 22.19 6.45 12.24
N SER A 395 22.30 5.12 12.13
CA SER A 395 23.52 4.38 12.53
C SER A 395 24.70 4.65 11.60
N GLU A 396 25.93 4.63 12.14
CA GLU A 396 27.17 4.89 11.37
C GLU A 396 27.30 3.96 10.16
N ARG A 397 26.97 2.67 10.33
CA ARG A 397 26.90 1.68 9.24
C ARG A 397 25.94 2.07 8.10
N LEU A 398 24.92 2.89 8.37
CA LEU A 398 24.02 3.40 7.35
C LEU A 398 24.57 4.66 6.68
N LEU A 399 25.38 5.46 7.38
CA LEU A 399 26.15 6.57 6.79
C LEU A 399 27.20 6.02 5.80
N ASP A 400 27.91 4.95 6.18
CA ASP A 400 28.88 4.24 5.33
C ASP A 400 28.27 3.63 4.05
N ALA A 401 26.94 3.50 4.00
CA ALA A 401 26.18 2.92 2.89
C ALA A 401 25.50 3.96 1.98
N LEU A 402 25.73 5.27 2.21
CA LEU A 402 25.11 6.37 1.47
C LEU A 402 26.16 7.21 0.73
N ASP A 403 25.73 7.85 -0.36
CA ASP A 403 26.55 8.85 -1.04
C ASP A 403 26.82 10.05 -0.12
N SER A 404 28.03 10.62 -0.22
CA SER A 404 28.49 11.73 0.64
C SER A 404 27.73 13.05 0.48
N ASP A 405 26.79 13.14 -0.47
CA ASP A 405 25.93 14.29 -0.73
C ASP A 405 24.44 14.05 -0.39
N VAL A 406 24.11 12.92 0.25
CA VAL A 406 22.79 12.73 0.88
C VAL A 406 22.70 13.58 2.14
N ALA A 407 21.72 14.48 2.21
CA ALA A 407 21.50 15.34 3.36
C ALA A 407 20.73 14.60 4.48
N LEU A 408 21.16 14.72 5.75
CA LEU A 408 20.69 13.85 6.83
C LEU A 408 20.20 14.59 8.07
N ALA A 409 19.12 14.09 8.68
CA ALA A 409 18.65 14.50 10.00
C ALA A 409 18.27 13.28 10.86
N SER A 410 18.99 13.08 11.95
CA SER A 410 18.62 12.14 13.02
C SER A 410 17.83 12.85 14.12
N ARG A 411 17.12 12.09 14.95
CA ARG A 411 16.41 12.57 16.15
C ARG A 411 15.39 13.68 15.86
N VAL A 412 14.70 13.61 14.73
CA VAL A 412 13.62 14.55 14.39
C VAL A 412 12.44 14.34 15.34
N SER A 413 12.02 15.42 16.01
CA SER A 413 10.89 15.42 16.93
C SER A 413 9.63 16.00 16.28
N ALA A 414 8.47 15.72 16.88
CA ALA A 414 7.21 16.39 16.55
C ALA A 414 7.25 17.93 16.78
N ALA A 415 8.04 18.36 17.76
CA ALA A 415 8.17 19.77 18.13
C ALA A 415 8.69 20.63 16.96
N GLY A 416 7.87 21.58 16.52
CA GLY A 416 8.16 22.43 15.36
C GLY A 416 7.47 22.01 14.06
N ALA A 417 6.58 21.02 14.10
CA ALA A 417 5.66 20.72 12.99
C ALA A 417 4.95 21.99 12.48
N GLN A 418 5.02 22.22 11.16
CA GLN A 418 4.42 23.39 10.49
C GLN A 418 3.11 23.06 9.75
N ALA A 419 2.79 21.77 9.58
CA ALA A 419 1.57 21.28 8.96
C ALA A 419 0.76 20.47 9.97
N ASP A 420 -0.58 20.55 9.90
CA ASP A 420 -1.48 19.65 10.62
C ASP A 420 -1.88 18.48 9.71
N PHE A 421 -1.58 17.26 10.15
CA PHE A 421 -2.00 16.01 9.52
C PHE A 421 -3.02 15.23 10.38
N ARG A 422 -3.58 15.84 11.45
CA ARG A 422 -4.66 15.26 12.27
C ARG A 422 -6.05 15.47 11.65
N SER A 423 -6.13 16.35 10.65
CA SER A 423 -7.37 16.80 10.02
C SER A 423 -7.39 16.47 8.53
N PRO A 424 -8.52 16.03 7.94
CA PRO A 424 -8.63 15.87 6.50
C PRO A 424 -8.57 17.25 5.80
N GLY A 425 -7.87 17.33 4.66
CA GLY A 425 -7.62 18.59 3.95
C GLY A 425 -7.41 18.40 2.44
N VAL A 426 -7.37 19.50 1.70
CA VAL A 426 -7.16 19.47 0.24
C VAL A 426 -5.75 18.97 -0.08
N GLY A 427 -5.64 17.89 -0.86
CA GLY A 427 -4.36 17.24 -1.16
C GLY A 427 -3.88 16.29 -0.06
N LEU A 428 -4.59 16.18 1.07
CA LEU A 428 -4.32 15.14 2.08
C LEU A 428 -5.18 13.91 1.80
N ALA A 429 -4.62 12.74 2.06
CA ALA A 429 -5.25 11.44 1.93
C ALA A 429 -5.10 10.67 3.25
N ASP A 430 -6.08 9.83 3.58
CA ASP A 430 -5.99 8.97 4.76
C ASP A 430 -5.17 7.70 4.47
N ARG A 431 -4.84 6.96 5.53
CA ARG A 431 -4.10 5.70 5.45
C ARG A 431 -4.69 4.64 4.51
N LEU A 432 -6.01 4.59 4.31
CA LEU A 432 -6.61 3.63 3.37
C LEU A 432 -6.37 4.05 1.92
N ALA A 433 -6.45 5.35 1.60
CA ALA A 433 -6.07 5.85 0.27
C ALA A 433 -4.56 5.75 0.02
N LEU A 434 -3.75 6.08 1.03
CA LEU A 434 -2.29 6.09 0.95
C LEU A 434 -1.65 4.71 0.94
N ALA A 435 -2.23 3.72 1.63
CA ALA A 435 -1.60 2.42 1.88
C ALA A 435 -2.55 1.21 1.93
N GLY A 436 -3.84 1.37 1.61
CA GLY A 436 -4.80 0.27 1.49
C GLY A 436 -4.77 -0.43 0.12
N SER A 437 -5.42 -1.59 0.05
CA SER A 437 -5.71 -2.30 -1.20
C SER A 437 -6.96 -1.73 -1.90
N GLU A 438 -7.00 -1.80 -3.23
CA GLU A 438 -8.10 -1.24 -4.04
C GLU A 438 -9.46 -1.88 -3.70
N GLN A 439 -9.46 -3.16 -3.32
CA GLN A 439 -10.64 -3.86 -2.82
C GLN A 439 -11.18 -3.24 -1.52
N ALA A 440 -10.31 -2.91 -0.57
CA ALA A 440 -10.69 -2.27 0.68
C ALA A 440 -11.19 -0.83 0.45
N LEU A 441 -10.59 -0.09 -0.49
CA LEU A 441 -11.10 1.21 -0.93
C LEU A 441 -12.51 1.11 -1.55
N HIS A 442 -12.72 0.14 -2.44
CA HIS A 442 -14.03 -0.10 -3.06
C HIS A 442 -15.09 -0.52 -2.02
N GLN A 443 -14.72 -1.37 -1.06
CA GLN A 443 -15.59 -1.76 0.06
C GLN A 443 -15.99 -0.55 0.93
N ALA A 444 -15.04 0.33 1.23
CA ALA A 444 -15.31 1.55 2.00
C ALA A 444 -16.28 2.53 1.31
N LEU A 445 -16.37 2.49 -0.02
CA LEU A 445 -17.29 3.30 -0.82
C LEU A 445 -18.67 2.65 -1.00
N THR A 446 -18.74 1.31 -1.03
CA THR A 446 -19.97 0.56 -1.36
C THR A 446 -20.86 0.21 -0.16
N VAL A 447 -20.30 0.08 1.05
CA VAL A 447 -21.08 -0.20 2.27
C VAL A 447 -22.04 0.98 2.57
N PRO A 448 -23.36 0.79 2.63
CA PRO A 448 -24.30 1.85 3.00
C PRO A 448 -24.11 2.32 4.45
N GLU A 449 -24.41 3.58 4.75
CA GLU A 449 -24.13 4.18 6.08
C GLU A 449 -24.77 3.40 7.24
N LYS A 450 -26.03 3.03 7.08
CA LYS A 450 -26.79 2.19 8.03
C LYS A 450 -26.14 0.82 8.35
N ASP A 451 -25.27 0.33 7.47
CA ASP A 451 -24.66 -1.00 7.56
C ASP A 451 -23.18 -0.94 8.02
N ILE A 452 -22.61 0.27 8.21
CA ILE A 452 -21.22 0.48 8.64
C ILE A 452 -20.92 -0.23 9.96
N ARG A 453 -21.78 -0.07 10.97
CA ARG A 453 -21.57 -0.73 12.28
C ARG A 453 -21.61 -2.26 12.18
N THR A 454 -22.38 -2.82 11.26
CA THR A 454 -22.37 -4.26 10.97
C THR A 454 -21.05 -4.67 10.33
N ALA A 455 -20.59 -3.94 9.31
CA ALA A 455 -19.31 -4.19 8.65
C ALA A 455 -18.11 -4.11 9.61
N LEU A 456 -18.08 -3.10 10.49
CA LEU A 456 -17.06 -2.93 11.54
C LEU A 456 -16.95 -4.16 12.46
N ASN A 457 -18.09 -4.70 12.92
CA ASN A 457 -18.10 -5.92 13.75
C ASN A 457 -17.68 -7.18 12.97
N VAL A 458 -18.02 -7.28 11.68
CA VAL A 458 -17.59 -8.39 10.81
C VAL A 458 -16.08 -8.37 10.58
N LEU A 459 -15.47 -7.20 10.38
CA LEU A 459 -14.02 -7.05 10.24
C LEU A 459 -13.29 -7.48 11.52
N LEU A 460 -13.78 -7.07 12.69
CA LEU A 460 -13.21 -7.50 13.97
C LEU A 460 -13.33 -9.02 14.19
N GLY A 461 -14.52 -9.59 13.99
CA GLY A 461 -14.71 -11.05 14.11
C GLY A 461 -13.84 -11.85 13.12
N SER A 462 -13.62 -11.32 11.91
CA SER A 462 -12.69 -11.88 10.94
C SER A 462 -11.23 -11.83 11.42
N ALA A 463 -10.78 -10.70 11.97
CA ALA A 463 -9.42 -10.57 12.52
C ALA A 463 -9.19 -11.49 13.74
N GLU A 464 -10.17 -11.60 14.64
CA GLU A 464 -10.09 -12.51 15.79
C GLU A 464 -10.06 -13.99 15.34
N ALA A 465 -10.85 -14.36 14.34
CA ALA A 465 -10.80 -15.70 13.75
C ALA A 465 -9.45 -16.04 13.09
N LEU A 466 -8.84 -15.08 12.38
CA LEU A 466 -7.48 -15.25 11.83
C LEU A 466 -6.45 -15.45 12.95
N MET A 467 -6.52 -14.65 14.02
CA MET A 467 -5.58 -14.74 15.15
C MET A 467 -5.74 -16.00 16.02
N HIS A 468 -6.95 -16.58 16.06
CA HIS A 468 -7.21 -17.83 16.77
C HIS A 468 -7.05 -19.10 15.91
N ALA A 469 -6.59 -18.96 14.65
CA ALA A 469 -6.30 -20.11 13.80
C ALA A 469 -5.20 -21.00 14.42
N PRO A 470 -5.42 -22.34 14.57
CA PRO A 470 -4.54 -23.20 15.37
C PRO A 470 -3.11 -23.30 14.82
N ALA A 471 -2.93 -23.08 13.51
CA ALA A 471 -1.63 -23.16 12.86
C ALA A 471 -0.65 -22.03 13.26
N ILE A 472 -1.14 -20.87 13.72
CA ILE A 472 -0.29 -19.83 14.36
C ILE A 472 0.24 -20.32 15.71
N THR A 473 -0.56 -21.12 16.43
CA THR A 473 -0.24 -21.59 17.79
C THR A 473 0.81 -22.70 17.77
N SER A 474 0.66 -23.70 16.89
CA SER A 474 1.41 -24.97 17.01
C SER A 474 2.83 -25.00 16.43
N HIS A 475 3.12 -24.33 15.30
CA HIS A 475 4.29 -24.73 14.48
C HIS A 475 5.67 -24.20 14.96
N ASN A 476 5.73 -23.13 15.76
CA ASN A 476 7.00 -22.39 15.97
C ASN A 476 7.35 -22.16 17.45
N GLN A 477 7.91 -23.16 18.14
CA GLN A 477 8.45 -22.97 19.52
C GLN A 477 9.94 -22.56 19.55
N HIS A 478 10.71 -22.75 18.48
CA HIS A 478 12.16 -22.50 18.46
C HIS A 478 12.58 -21.10 17.92
N LEU A 479 11.62 -20.28 17.47
CA LEU A 479 11.87 -18.94 16.89
C LEU A 479 11.34 -17.82 17.81
N LEU A 480 11.68 -17.90 19.10
CA LEU A 480 11.03 -17.14 20.19
C LEU A 480 11.16 -15.61 20.06
N GLU A 481 12.30 -15.11 19.57
CA GLU A 481 12.58 -13.68 19.51
C GLU A 481 11.82 -13.00 18.35
N SER A 482 11.90 -13.55 17.14
CA SER A 482 11.10 -13.09 15.99
C SER A 482 9.59 -13.24 16.24
N LYS A 483 9.17 -14.25 17.03
CA LYS A 483 7.78 -14.38 17.50
C LYS A 483 7.33 -13.20 18.35
N SER A 484 8.20 -12.63 19.19
CA SER A 484 7.86 -11.47 20.03
C SER A 484 7.42 -10.28 19.19
N ILE A 485 8.14 -9.97 18.11
CA ILE A 485 7.84 -8.85 17.21
C ILE A 485 6.50 -9.08 16.48
N HIS A 486 6.33 -10.23 15.83
CA HIS A 486 5.10 -10.55 15.08
C HIS A 486 3.86 -10.61 16.00
N THR A 487 3.98 -11.23 17.18
CA THR A 487 2.87 -11.30 18.15
C THR A 487 2.48 -9.91 18.65
N ARG A 488 3.44 -9.01 18.87
CA ARG A 488 3.18 -7.61 19.24
C ARG A 488 2.47 -6.85 18.13
N PHE A 489 2.94 -6.95 16.88
CA PHE A 489 2.30 -6.34 15.72
C PHE A 489 0.82 -6.75 15.62
N PHE A 490 0.54 -8.05 15.56
CA PHE A 490 -0.84 -8.54 15.42
C PHE A 490 -1.73 -8.16 16.61
N SER A 491 -1.21 -8.22 17.84
CA SER A 491 -1.95 -7.79 19.04
C SER A 491 -2.28 -6.30 18.98
N ARG A 492 -1.31 -5.45 18.62
CA ARG A 492 -1.49 -3.99 18.50
C ARG A 492 -2.49 -3.63 17.39
N ARG A 493 -2.48 -4.32 16.24
CA ARG A 493 -3.48 -4.17 15.16
C ARG A 493 -4.86 -4.62 15.61
N LEU A 494 -4.97 -5.72 16.36
CA LEU A 494 -6.26 -6.20 16.86
C LEU A 494 -6.86 -5.25 17.91
N ASP A 495 -6.04 -4.72 18.84
CA ASP A 495 -6.48 -3.76 19.85
C ASP A 495 -6.70 -2.35 19.28
N GLU A 496 -6.06 -2.00 18.18
CA GLU A 496 -6.43 -0.87 17.32
C GLU A 496 -7.81 -1.08 16.68
N LEU A 497 -8.07 -2.24 16.08
CA LEU A 497 -9.35 -2.56 15.45
C LEU A 497 -10.50 -2.57 16.48
N ARG A 498 -10.28 -3.14 17.67
CA ARG A 498 -11.24 -3.09 18.80
C ARG A 498 -11.56 -1.66 19.24
N ARG A 499 -10.55 -0.77 19.30
CA ARG A 499 -10.75 0.67 19.57
C ARG A 499 -11.57 1.33 18.46
N LEU A 500 -11.33 1.00 17.19
CA LEU A 500 -12.10 1.55 16.05
C LEU A 500 -13.57 1.08 16.03
N VAL A 501 -13.86 -0.18 16.39
CA VAL A 501 -15.25 -0.68 16.48
C VAL A 501 -16.02 0.00 17.63
N THR A 502 -15.35 0.21 18.77
CA THR A 502 -15.96 0.79 20.00
C THR A 502 -16.01 2.32 20.01
N ALA A 503 -15.25 3.00 19.14
CA ALA A 503 -15.25 4.45 19.03
C ALA A 503 -16.60 5.03 18.56
N THR A 504 -16.75 6.35 18.76
CA THR A 504 -17.87 7.16 18.27
C THR A 504 -17.31 8.37 17.53
N GLY A 505 -17.97 8.79 16.44
CA GLY A 505 -17.45 9.81 15.54
C GLY A 505 -17.92 9.60 14.10
N ASN A 506 -17.09 10.00 13.14
CA ASN A 506 -17.36 9.81 11.71
C ASN A 506 -17.26 8.31 11.33
N GLU A 507 -18.40 7.63 11.27
CA GLU A 507 -18.45 6.18 11.01
C GLU A 507 -17.85 5.79 9.65
N ARG A 508 -17.96 6.66 8.63
CA ARG A 508 -17.35 6.42 7.32
C ARG A 508 -15.82 6.41 7.40
N GLN A 509 -15.23 7.31 8.20
CA GLN A 509 -13.79 7.31 8.44
C GLN A 509 -13.39 6.10 9.28
N MET A 510 -14.13 5.78 10.33
CA MET A 510 -13.88 4.60 11.17
C MET A 510 -13.92 3.29 10.35
N LEU A 511 -14.81 3.16 9.36
CA LEU A 511 -14.82 2.03 8.43
C LEU A 511 -13.57 1.99 7.56
N ARG A 512 -13.13 3.14 7.02
CA ARG A 512 -11.90 3.22 6.22
C ARG A 512 -10.67 2.83 7.03
N ASP A 513 -10.58 3.34 8.25
CA ASP A 513 -9.53 3.00 9.20
C ASP A 513 -9.57 1.52 9.61
N ALA A 514 -10.75 0.95 9.86
CA ALA A 514 -10.90 -0.46 10.22
C ALA A 514 -10.56 -1.40 9.06
N LEU A 515 -10.92 -1.04 7.82
CA LEU A 515 -10.56 -1.79 6.61
C LEU A 515 -9.05 -1.80 6.38
N TYR A 516 -8.36 -0.68 6.62
CA TYR A 516 -6.90 -0.63 6.56
C TYR A 516 -6.25 -1.50 7.65
N THR A 517 -6.66 -1.38 8.91
CA THR A 517 -6.12 -2.21 9.99
C THR A 517 -6.44 -3.70 9.78
N HIS A 518 -7.59 -4.04 9.20
CA HIS A 518 -7.93 -5.42 8.84
C HIS A 518 -7.08 -5.96 7.69
N SER A 519 -6.86 -5.19 6.62
CA SER A 519 -6.01 -5.64 5.49
C SER A 519 -4.56 -5.84 5.94
N GLN A 520 -4.03 -4.98 6.82
CA GLN A 520 -2.72 -5.16 7.45
C GLN A 520 -2.59 -6.43 8.32
N ILE A 521 -3.70 -7.04 8.76
CA ILE A 521 -3.71 -8.37 9.40
C ILE A 521 -3.86 -9.46 8.32
N ALA A 522 -4.88 -9.36 7.47
CA ALA A 522 -5.28 -10.43 6.55
C ALA A 522 -4.32 -10.65 5.37
N GLU A 523 -3.67 -9.60 4.88
CA GLU A 523 -2.69 -9.63 3.77
C GLU A 523 -1.26 -9.91 4.27
N HIS A 524 -1.05 -10.14 5.59
CA HIS A 524 0.28 -10.30 6.19
C HIS A 524 0.97 -11.61 5.76
N PRO A 525 2.22 -11.59 5.25
CA PRO A 525 2.86 -12.76 4.63
C PRO A 525 2.90 -14.02 5.51
N SER A 526 3.12 -13.85 6.82
CA SER A 526 3.16 -14.95 7.79
C SER A 526 1.87 -15.78 7.84
N LEU A 527 0.70 -15.22 7.49
CA LEU A 527 -0.54 -15.99 7.38
C LEU A 527 -0.60 -16.79 6.08
N SER A 528 -0.13 -16.20 4.97
CA SER A 528 -0.09 -16.84 3.66
C SER A 528 0.86 -18.04 3.61
N THR A 529 2.02 -17.98 4.29
CA THR A 529 2.93 -19.13 4.44
C THR A 529 2.22 -20.30 5.13
N ILE A 530 1.52 -20.02 6.23
CA ILE A 530 0.81 -21.03 7.03
C ILE A 530 -0.30 -21.71 6.21
N ALA A 531 -1.11 -20.94 5.47
CA ALA A 531 -2.20 -21.47 4.65
C ALA A 531 -1.73 -22.30 3.44
N SER A 532 -0.45 -22.17 3.06
CA SER A 532 0.15 -22.93 1.95
C SER A 532 0.69 -24.29 2.37
N ASP A 533 1.28 -24.38 3.58
CA ASP A 533 1.96 -25.58 4.08
C ASP A 533 0.95 -26.70 4.47
N ASP A 534 -0.17 -26.33 5.09
CA ASP A 534 -1.27 -27.24 5.48
C ASP A 534 -1.99 -27.90 4.29
N ARG A 535 -1.76 -27.40 3.06
CA ARG A 535 -2.29 -27.98 1.81
C ARG A 535 -1.34 -28.94 1.11
N SER A 536 -0.12 -29.15 1.62
CA SER A 536 0.82 -30.11 1.05
C SER A 536 0.46 -31.54 1.50
N PRO A 537 -0.04 -32.42 0.62
CA PRO A 537 -0.46 -33.75 1.02
C PRO A 537 0.75 -34.59 1.45
N ARG A 538 0.75 -35.06 2.70
CA ARG A 538 1.73 -36.03 3.22
C ARG A 538 1.56 -37.39 2.53
N ASN A 539 2.16 -37.51 1.35
CA ASN A 539 2.24 -38.76 0.59
C ASN A 539 3.40 -39.68 1.05
N ASP A 540 4.06 -39.37 2.16
CA ASP A 540 4.97 -40.27 2.87
C ASP A 540 4.18 -41.37 3.60
N ILE A 541 3.52 -42.22 2.82
CA ILE A 541 3.09 -43.56 3.26
C ILE A 541 4.15 -44.52 2.74
N ASP A 542 5.08 -44.90 3.62
CA ASP A 542 6.08 -45.94 3.31
C ASP A 542 5.37 -47.22 2.82
N PRO A 543 5.76 -47.79 1.65
CA PRO A 543 5.17 -49.02 1.17
C PRO A 543 5.60 -50.19 2.05
N ILE A 544 4.66 -50.68 2.88
CA ILE A 544 4.88 -51.86 3.75
C ILE A 544 5.30 -53.05 2.88
N SER A 545 6.55 -53.49 3.08
CA SER A 545 7.17 -54.59 2.34
C SER A 545 6.61 -55.96 2.75
N ASN A 546 5.41 -56.29 2.27
CA ASN A 546 4.85 -57.64 2.34
C ASN A 546 5.50 -58.55 1.29
N ALA A 547 6.74 -59.00 1.57
CA ALA A 547 7.44 -60.01 0.80
C ALA A 547 7.06 -61.42 1.28
N ASP A 548 6.05 -61.99 0.60
CA ASP A 548 5.89 -63.40 0.22
C ASP A 548 6.68 -64.49 0.99
N SER A 549 5.97 -65.43 1.62
CA SER A 549 6.57 -66.65 2.19
C SER A 549 5.61 -67.84 2.30
N THR A 550 5.04 -68.27 1.17
CA THR A 550 4.36 -69.59 1.02
C THR A 550 4.66 -70.19 -0.35
N GLY A 551 5.07 -71.46 -0.53
CA GLY A 551 5.45 -72.50 0.43
C GLY A 551 5.42 -73.90 -0.22
N SER A 552 6.55 -74.62 -0.23
CA SER A 552 6.67 -76.04 -0.64
C SER A 552 7.93 -76.62 0.02
N ARG A 553 7.86 -77.58 0.95
CA ARG A 553 7.51 -79.01 0.80
C ARG A 553 8.50 -79.79 -0.10
N VAL A 554 9.41 -80.52 0.54
CA VAL A 554 9.80 -81.92 0.24
C VAL A 554 10.13 -82.65 1.57
N ASP A 555 9.25 -83.56 1.95
CA ASP A 555 9.45 -84.92 2.48
C ASP A 555 10.78 -85.35 3.18
N ASP A 556 10.64 -85.72 4.47
CA ASP A 556 10.99 -87.03 5.11
C ASP A 556 12.42 -87.44 5.62
N GLU A 557 12.37 -88.46 6.49
CA GLU A 557 13.38 -89.41 7.01
C GLU A 557 14.58 -89.01 7.92
N THR A 558 14.33 -89.20 9.23
CA THR A 558 15.13 -90.03 10.19
C THR A 558 16.35 -89.50 11.00
N ALA A 559 16.46 -90.14 12.18
CA ALA A 559 17.67 -90.54 12.91
C ALA A 559 18.56 -89.51 13.65
N THR A 560 18.29 -89.40 14.96
CA THR A 560 19.19 -89.84 16.05
C THR A 560 20.71 -89.67 15.87
N THR A 561 21.37 -88.93 16.78
CA THR A 561 22.30 -89.46 17.84
C THR A 561 22.90 -88.32 18.67
N GLU A 562 23.42 -88.68 19.86
CA GLU A 562 24.39 -87.96 20.69
C GLU A 562 25.58 -87.38 19.87
N ARG A 563 26.49 -86.52 20.38
CA ARG A 563 27.15 -86.61 21.69
C ARG A 563 27.96 -85.36 22.05
N THR A 564 28.21 -85.19 23.34
CA THR A 564 29.18 -84.24 23.91
C THR A 564 30.63 -84.61 23.60
N SER A 565 31.46 -83.60 23.32
CA SER A 565 32.83 -83.44 23.84
C SER A 565 33.19 -81.96 23.80
#